data_AF-A0A1E5A099-F1
#
_entry.id   AF-A0A1E5A099-F1
#
_cell.length_a   1.000
_cell.length_b   1.000
_cell.length_c   1.000
_cell.angle_alpha   90.00
_cell.angle_beta   90.00
_cell.angle_gamma   90.00
#
_symmetry.space_group_name_H-M   'P 1'
#
loop_
_entity.id
_entity.type
_entity.pdbx_description
1 polymer ?
#
loop_
_entity_poly.entity_id
_entity_poly.type
_entity_poly.pdbx_seq_one_letter_code
_entity_poly.pdbx_strand_id
1 'polypeptide(L)'
;MKSILGFLVVLTVNLALIGTFYNKSWIPSDDGHYVHVADRILQGQVLNADVEEMHPGYIHFINATALHIFGDQIASLRIPLMALMLFQSLIIFELFRLRATVESATVAAILISTVGILQLANPTTSLYALGATVALAATLSTTTPGSRKRALMAGLLIGFVFMFRQLTGAFVAIGALAFLLTEPTPSYRGTKHDSVMLARLILVVCFSGLLVYLVTSATPPSFLLFGACPLAILIWAFFTTTVTNRQVTPLIGYMTVGGLASAMPVITYHIWNGSLLDWLRDTFVRALSITELPHLAQSNYLQDILIPASINLMTGTIIERLNGFYWIALLICAPLVAIRLLNYFRNNTKSKQLDTRALGSNHAVPILAVFCGLIPVFNQIPYYLYQYVGFALIAFVWITFVLHTDANPLQRFTTTVAALLIGAIGLWSHAGQPYTRSIEAVVAGERTELQLSEIDRMGIWIDPVDNDRYAALIKSINQYTEKNDIIFAAPNSAELYFLSERTNAFRLFNPTISILNSGEADGFIEKVREAKPVMILHDTSSVYNTIRTLYIMDTVLKDYTQVDAVDTYKVYLRNKQG
;
A
#
# COMPACT_ATOMS: atom_id res chain seq x y z
N MET A 1 23.20 -8.32 27.29
CA MET A 1 21.98 -8.19 28.11
C MET A 1 21.01 -7.14 27.57
N LYS A 2 21.37 -5.85 27.46
CA LYS A 2 20.45 -4.79 26.95
C LYS A 2 19.78 -5.12 25.61
N SER A 3 20.55 -5.57 24.62
CA SER A 3 20.00 -5.93 23.28
C SER A 3 18.98 -7.06 23.34
N ILE A 4 19.20 -8.06 24.20
CA ILE A 4 18.27 -9.18 24.39
C ILE A 4 16.98 -8.67 25.03
N LEU A 5 17.10 -7.82 26.06
CA LEU A 5 15.93 -7.21 26.70
C LEU A 5 15.13 -6.37 25.71
N GLY A 6 15.79 -5.51 24.92
CA GLY A 6 15.14 -4.69 23.89
C GLY A 6 14.41 -5.55 22.85
N PHE A 7 15.05 -6.62 22.37
CA PHE A 7 14.46 -7.57 21.44
C PHE A 7 13.21 -8.26 22.03
N LEU A 8 13.29 -8.74 23.28
CA LEU A 8 12.17 -9.37 23.97
C LEU A 8 11.00 -8.40 24.16
N VAL A 9 11.27 -7.13 24.49
CA VAL A 9 10.25 -6.09 24.57
C VAL A 9 9.56 -5.87 23.22
N VAL A 10 10.34 -5.73 22.14
CA VAL A 10 9.78 -5.58 20.78
C VAL A 10 8.90 -6.77 20.43
N LEU A 11 9.36 -7.99 20.68
CA LEU A 11 8.61 -9.21 20.37
C LEU A 11 7.30 -9.26 21.16
N THR A 12 7.35 -9.07 22.49
CA THR A 12 6.17 -9.10 23.35
C THR A 12 5.15 -8.04 22.97
N VAL A 13 5.59 -6.79 22.76
CA VAL A 13 4.69 -5.70 22.35
C VAL A 13 4.04 -5.99 21.01
N ASN A 14 4.82 -6.43 20.00
CA ASN A 14 4.27 -6.74 18.69
C ASN A 14 3.28 -7.91 18.73
N LEU A 15 3.58 -8.98 19.47
CA LEU A 15 2.65 -10.10 19.62
C LEU A 15 1.36 -9.69 20.32
N ALA A 16 1.43 -8.84 21.34
CA ALA A 16 0.25 -8.29 22.01
C ALA A 16 -0.59 -7.41 21.06
N LEU A 17 0.06 -6.56 20.27
CA LEU A 17 -0.62 -5.74 19.25
C LEU A 17 -1.30 -6.62 18.19
N ILE A 18 -0.60 -7.63 17.67
CA ILE A 18 -1.15 -8.59 16.70
C ILE A 18 -2.37 -9.27 17.31
N GLY A 19 -2.25 -9.88 18.49
CA GLY A 19 -3.38 -10.55 19.14
C GLY A 19 -4.59 -9.64 19.40
N THR A 20 -4.38 -8.33 19.53
CA THR A 20 -5.43 -7.34 19.80
C THR A 20 -6.13 -6.82 18.53
N PHE A 21 -5.42 -6.76 17.41
CA PHE A 21 -5.86 -6.02 16.21
C PHE A 21 -5.89 -6.87 14.92
N TYR A 22 -5.36 -8.10 14.93
CA TYR A 22 -5.22 -8.89 13.70
C TYR A 22 -6.52 -9.19 12.98
N ASN A 23 -7.67 -9.20 13.68
CA ASN A 23 -8.98 -9.47 13.09
C ASN A 23 -9.92 -8.26 13.23
N LYS A 24 -9.35 -7.05 13.24
CA LYS A 24 -10.11 -5.79 13.20
C LYS A 24 -9.94 -5.13 11.84
N SER A 25 -10.66 -4.03 11.62
CA SER A 25 -10.78 -3.33 10.33
C SER A 25 -11.55 -4.16 9.29
N TRP A 26 -12.51 -3.51 8.64
CA TRP A 26 -13.28 -4.06 7.53
C TRP A 26 -13.31 -3.03 6.41
N ILE A 27 -12.80 -3.40 5.24
CA ILE A 27 -12.88 -2.59 4.02
C ILE A 27 -13.52 -3.49 2.96
N PRO A 28 -14.85 -3.50 2.83
CA PRO A 28 -15.54 -4.51 2.04
C PRO A 28 -15.05 -4.62 0.60
N SER A 29 -14.82 -3.49 -0.07
CA SER A 29 -14.30 -3.47 -1.44
C SER A 29 -12.96 -4.19 -1.60
N ASP A 30 -12.06 -4.03 -0.64
CA ASP A 30 -10.69 -4.52 -0.72
C ASP A 30 -10.63 -5.94 -0.16
N ASP A 31 -11.11 -6.15 1.07
CA ASP A 31 -11.17 -7.48 1.69
C ASP A 31 -11.97 -8.46 0.83
N GLY A 32 -13.12 -8.02 0.31
CA GLY A 32 -13.99 -8.79 -0.57
C GLY A 32 -13.31 -9.19 -1.87
N HIS A 33 -12.60 -8.25 -2.49
CA HIS A 33 -11.79 -8.52 -3.67
C HIS A 33 -10.72 -9.58 -3.38
N TYR A 34 -9.86 -9.36 -2.37
CA TYR A 34 -8.76 -10.28 -2.07
C TYR A 34 -9.24 -11.68 -1.70
N VAL A 35 -10.30 -11.78 -0.88
CA VAL A 35 -10.83 -13.09 -0.47
C VAL A 35 -11.51 -13.81 -1.64
N HIS A 36 -12.26 -13.08 -2.48
CA HIS A 36 -12.93 -13.65 -3.64
C HIS A 36 -11.92 -14.25 -4.65
N VAL A 37 -10.86 -13.51 -4.98
CA VAL A 37 -9.85 -14.00 -5.92
C VAL A 37 -9.09 -15.20 -5.33
N ALA A 38 -8.72 -15.12 -4.05
CA ALA A 38 -8.04 -16.22 -3.35
C ALA A 38 -8.89 -17.50 -3.30
N ASP A 39 -10.18 -17.39 -2.97
CA ASP A 39 -11.14 -18.50 -2.94
C ASP A 39 -11.29 -19.15 -4.33
N ARG A 40 -11.34 -18.35 -5.40
CA ARG A 40 -11.41 -18.85 -6.78
C ARG A 40 -10.13 -19.57 -7.21
N ILE A 41 -8.95 -19.10 -6.81
CA ILE A 41 -7.69 -19.82 -7.05
C ILE A 41 -7.71 -21.19 -6.35
N LEU A 42 -8.21 -21.27 -5.11
CA LEU A 42 -8.35 -22.55 -4.40
C LEU A 42 -9.35 -23.50 -5.07
N GLN A 43 -10.35 -22.97 -5.76
CA GLN A 43 -11.29 -23.73 -6.59
C GLN A 43 -10.69 -24.17 -7.94
N GLY A 44 -9.40 -23.92 -8.18
CA GLY A 44 -8.69 -24.36 -9.38
C GLY A 44 -8.78 -23.40 -10.57
N GLN A 45 -9.31 -22.19 -10.36
CA GLN A 45 -9.39 -21.19 -11.41
C GLN A 45 -8.04 -20.48 -11.62
N VAL A 46 -7.78 -20.10 -12.86
CA VAL A 46 -6.52 -19.49 -13.27
C VAL A 46 -6.58 -17.97 -13.15
N LEU A 47 -5.63 -17.39 -12.41
CA LEU A 47 -5.49 -15.94 -12.26
C LEU A 47 -5.29 -15.28 -13.64
N ASN A 48 -6.04 -14.20 -13.86
CA ASN A 48 -6.21 -13.45 -15.10
C ASN A 48 -6.84 -14.19 -16.27
N ALA A 49 -6.88 -15.52 -16.34
CA ALA A 49 -7.68 -16.19 -17.39
C ALA A 49 -9.16 -16.26 -16.97
N ASP A 50 -9.41 -16.79 -15.77
CA ASP A 50 -10.75 -17.07 -15.26
C ASP A 50 -11.24 -16.03 -14.26
N VAL A 51 -10.31 -15.38 -13.55
CA VAL A 51 -10.57 -14.29 -12.59
C VAL A 51 -9.62 -13.14 -12.85
N GLU A 52 -10.16 -11.96 -13.14
CA GLU A 52 -9.35 -10.78 -13.46
C GLU A 52 -8.66 -10.21 -12.23
N GLU A 53 -7.44 -9.76 -12.43
CA GLU A 53 -6.67 -9.02 -11.44
C GLU A 53 -5.84 -7.92 -12.08
N MET A 54 -5.81 -6.74 -11.45
CA MET A 54 -5.03 -5.58 -11.90
C MET A 54 -3.66 -5.48 -11.22
N HIS A 55 -3.49 -6.15 -10.09
CA HIS A 55 -2.21 -6.32 -9.43
C HIS A 55 -1.41 -7.49 -10.04
N PRO A 56 -0.06 -7.47 -9.97
CA PRO A 56 0.72 -8.48 -10.68
C PRO A 56 0.58 -9.91 -10.13
N GLY A 57 0.02 -10.11 -8.94
CA GLY A 57 -0.58 -11.39 -8.56
C GLY A 57 -0.02 -12.07 -7.30
N TYR A 58 1.16 -11.70 -6.79
CA TYR A 58 1.75 -12.42 -5.63
C TYR A 58 0.84 -12.47 -4.41
N ILE A 59 0.13 -11.37 -4.14
CA ILE A 59 -0.74 -11.25 -2.99
C ILE A 59 -1.83 -12.33 -2.97
N HIS A 60 -2.35 -12.71 -4.14
CA HIS A 60 -3.46 -13.67 -4.22
C HIS A 60 -3.03 -15.09 -3.92
N PHE A 61 -1.81 -15.46 -4.31
CA PHE A 61 -1.24 -16.75 -3.91
C PHE A 61 -0.96 -16.80 -2.40
N ILE A 62 -0.52 -15.69 -1.80
CA ILE A 62 -0.36 -15.59 -0.35
C ILE A 62 -1.71 -15.72 0.35
N ASN A 63 -2.74 -15.02 -0.12
CA ASN A 63 -4.09 -15.07 0.45
C ASN A 63 -4.75 -16.44 0.26
N ALA A 64 -4.62 -17.07 -0.91
CA ALA A 64 -5.10 -18.43 -1.15
C ALA A 64 -4.41 -19.44 -0.22
N THR A 65 -3.09 -19.32 -0.05
CA THR A 65 -2.35 -20.13 0.91
C THR A 65 -2.84 -19.90 2.34
N ALA A 66 -3.14 -18.65 2.71
CA ALA A 66 -3.66 -18.31 4.02
C ALA A 66 -5.04 -18.92 4.29
N LEU A 67 -5.96 -18.85 3.32
CA LEU A 67 -7.26 -19.51 3.40
C LEU A 67 -7.12 -21.03 3.54
N HIS A 68 -6.17 -21.63 2.81
CA HIS A 68 -5.93 -23.07 2.88
C HIS A 68 -5.38 -23.53 4.24
N ILE A 69 -4.46 -22.77 4.84
CA ILE A 69 -3.77 -23.16 6.08
C ILE A 69 -4.56 -22.78 7.33
N PHE A 70 -5.16 -21.58 7.35
CA PHE A 70 -5.75 -20.99 8.55
C PHE A 70 -7.28 -21.04 8.57
N GLY A 71 -7.91 -21.53 7.50
CA GLY A 71 -9.36 -21.67 7.38
C GLY A 71 -9.97 -20.65 6.42
N ASP A 72 -11.20 -20.93 6.02
CA ASP A 72 -11.98 -20.20 5.01
C ASP A 72 -12.68 -18.96 5.57
N GLN A 73 -11.93 -18.14 6.31
CA GLN A 73 -12.40 -16.89 6.88
C GLN A 73 -11.64 -15.69 6.33
N ILE A 74 -12.30 -14.53 6.25
CA ILE A 74 -11.67 -13.26 5.86
C ILE A 74 -10.52 -12.89 6.81
N ALA A 75 -10.64 -13.23 8.10
CA ALA A 75 -9.57 -13.04 9.08
C ALA A 75 -8.27 -13.77 8.71
N SER A 76 -8.34 -14.91 8.02
CA SER A 76 -7.16 -15.71 7.63
C SER A 76 -6.18 -14.92 6.77
N LEU A 77 -6.68 -14.04 5.90
CA LEU A 77 -5.85 -13.22 5.01
C LEU A 77 -4.95 -12.23 5.77
N ARG A 78 -5.30 -11.91 7.02
CA ARG A 78 -4.55 -10.95 7.85
C ARG A 78 -3.32 -11.59 8.48
N ILE A 79 -3.28 -12.92 8.61
CA ILE A 79 -2.19 -13.64 9.29
C ILE A 79 -0.83 -13.43 8.60
N PRO A 80 -0.68 -13.59 7.27
CA PRO A 80 0.59 -13.31 6.61
C PRO A 80 1.02 -11.84 6.73
N LEU A 81 0.06 -10.91 6.73
CA LEU A 81 0.32 -9.49 6.93
C LEU A 81 0.83 -9.20 8.36
N MET A 82 0.24 -9.81 9.39
CA MET A 82 0.70 -9.67 10.77
C MET A 82 2.09 -10.28 10.99
N ALA A 83 2.36 -11.42 10.37
CA ALA A 83 3.70 -12.00 10.36
C ALA A 83 4.70 -11.03 9.70
N LEU A 84 4.33 -10.44 8.57
CA LEU A 84 5.16 -9.43 7.89
C LEU A 84 5.41 -8.21 8.77
N MET A 85 4.41 -7.70 9.48
CA MET A 85 4.56 -6.59 10.44
C MET A 85 5.60 -6.92 11.51
N LEU A 86 5.52 -8.12 12.10
CA LEU A 86 6.51 -8.58 13.06
C LEU A 86 7.91 -8.62 12.42
N PHE A 87 8.06 -9.22 11.24
CA PHE A 87 9.36 -9.27 10.56
C PHE A 87 9.92 -7.88 10.24
N GLN A 88 9.09 -6.94 9.77
CA GLN A 88 9.47 -5.54 9.56
C GLN A 88 9.99 -4.90 10.84
N SER A 89 9.28 -5.09 11.96
CA SER A 89 9.69 -4.54 13.26
C SER A 89 11.07 -5.07 13.69
N LEU A 90 11.35 -6.36 13.47
CA LEU A 90 12.63 -6.98 13.79
C LEU A 90 13.77 -6.48 12.89
N ILE A 91 13.49 -6.25 11.59
CA ILE A 91 14.45 -5.63 10.67
C ILE A 91 14.80 -4.21 11.12
N ILE A 92 13.80 -3.40 11.49
CA ILE A 92 14.02 -2.04 11.99
C ILE A 92 14.81 -2.07 13.30
N PHE A 93 14.47 -2.96 14.24
CA PHE A 93 15.24 -3.14 15.48
C PHE A 93 16.72 -3.38 15.17
N GLU A 94 17.01 -4.34 14.29
CA GLU A 94 18.40 -4.68 13.95
C GLU A 94 19.13 -3.52 13.25
N LEU A 95 18.47 -2.81 12.34
CA LEU A 95 19.07 -1.67 11.65
C LEU A 95 19.49 -0.55 12.60
N PHE A 96 18.64 -0.21 13.58
CA PHE A 96 18.95 0.79 14.59
C PHE A 96 19.97 0.28 15.60
N ARG A 97 19.86 -0.98 16.04
CA ARG A 97 20.80 -1.56 17.01
C ARG A 97 22.24 -1.53 16.50
N LEU A 98 22.44 -1.70 15.19
CA LEU A 98 23.75 -1.68 14.56
C LEU A 98 24.36 -0.26 14.40
N ARG A 99 23.55 0.81 14.53
CA ARG A 99 23.98 2.18 14.18
C ARG A 99 23.65 3.27 15.19
N ALA A 100 22.81 2.96 16.17
CA ALA A 100 22.34 3.85 17.21
C ALA A 100 22.37 3.12 18.56
N THR A 101 21.42 3.39 19.45
CA THR A 101 21.32 2.73 20.76
C THR A 101 20.20 1.68 20.78
N VAL A 102 20.28 0.71 21.69
CA VAL A 102 19.22 -0.31 21.87
C VAL A 102 17.88 0.34 22.20
N GLU A 103 17.87 1.40 23.00
CA GLU A 103 16.66 2.13 23.36
C GLU A 103 15.99 2.75 22.12
N SER A 104 16.77 3.40 21.25
CA SER A 104 16.25 3.93 19.98
C SER A 104 15.78 2.81 19.03
N ALA A 105 16.45 1.65 19.04
CA ALA A 105 16.06 0.50 18.25
C ALA A 105 14.71 -0.08 18.71
N THR A 106 14.51 -0.22 20.03
CA THR A 106 13.24 -0.66 20.62
C THR A 106 12.11 0.30 20.27
N VAL A 107 12.34 1.62 20.41
CA VAL A 107 11.33 2.64 20.06
C VAL A 107 10.98 2.57 18.58
N ALA A 108 11.98 2.55 17.69
CA ALA A 108 11.74 2.48 16.25
C ALA A 108 10.99 1.21 15.84
N ALA A 109 11.36 0.06 16.40
CA ALA A 109 10.71 -1.21 16.10
C ALA A 109 9.27 -1.29 16.60
N ILE A 110 8.94 -0.66 17.73
CA ILE A 110 7.54 -0.53 18.17
C ILE A 110 6.80 0.44 17.24
N LEU A 111 7.41 1.58 16.91
CA LEU A 111 6.78 2.65 16.15
C LEU A 111 6.31 2.21 14.75
N ILE A 112 7.12 1.41 14.04
CA ILE A 112 6.75 0.93 12.70
C ILE A 112 5.49 0.05 12.72
N SER A 113 5.21 -0.59 13.87
CA SER A 113 4.02 -1.42 14.05
C SER A 113 2.82 -0.63 14.56
N THR A 114 3.03 0.43 15.34
CA THR A 114 1.94 1.25 15.89
C THR A 114 1.36 2.25 14.89
N VAL A 115 2.09 2.58 13.83
CA VAL A 115 1.63 3.46 12.75
C VAL A 115 1.90 2.80 11.39
N GLY A 116 0.83 2.37 10.71
CA GLY A 116 0.85 1.71 9.42
C GLY A 116 -0.16 0.58 9.35
N ILE A 117 0.32 -0.66 9.49
CA ILE A 117 -0.48 -1.89 9.29
C ILE A 117 -1.68 -1.97 10.23
N LEU A 118 -1.57 -1.56 11.49
CA LEU A 118 -2.67 -1.73 12.46
C LEU A 118 -3.84 -0.77 12.22
N GLN A 119 -3.61 0.39 11.60
CA GLN A 119 -4.69 1.29 11.18
C GLN A 119 -5.51 0.67 10.06
N LEU A 120 -4.89 -0.22 9.28
CA LEU A 120 -5.44 -0.83 8.09
C LEU A 120 -5.06 -2.30 8.06
N ALA A 121 -5.62 -3.10 8.98
CA ALA A 121 -5.36 -4.54 9.05
C ALA A 121 -6.08 -5.30 7.92
N ASN A 122 -5.98 -4.78 6.70
CA ASN A 122 -6.50 -5.32 5.46
C ASN A 122 -5.31 -5.85 4.63
N PRO A 123 -5.44 -7.03 3.98
CA PRO A 123 -4.36 -7.70 3.22
C PRO A 123 -3.96 -7.00 1.90
N THR A 124 -4.04 -5.67 1.83
CA THR A 124 -3.68 -4.91 0.62
C THR A 124 -2.24 -5.09 0.17
N THR A 125 -2.07 -5.12 -1.16
CA THR A 125 -0.76 -5.14 -1.85
C THR A 125 0.25 -4.12 -1.33
N SER A 126 -0.22 -2.93 -0.97
CA SER A 126 0.60 -1.81 -0.51
C SER A 126 1.41 -2.12 0.75
N LEU A 127 0.84 -2.86 1.69
CA LEU A 127 1.51 -3.16 2.96
C LEU A 127 2.59 -4.24 2.78
N TYR A 128 2.37 -5.17 1.84
CA TYR A 128 3.41 -6.13 1.42
C TYR A 128 4.55 -5.42 0.66
N ALA A 129 4.21 -4.48 -0.21
CA ALA A 129 5.18 -3.61 -0.88
C ALA A 129 6.01 -2.79 0.12
N LEU A 130 5.40 -2.30 1.21
CA LEU A 130 6.12 -1.64 2.31
C LEU A 130 7.11 -2.60 2.98
N GLY A 131 6.74 -3.86 3.22
CA GLY A 131 7.61 -4.92 3.74
C GLY A 131 8.87 -5.12 2.91
N ALA A 132 8.68 -5.33 1.60
CA ALA A 132 9.79 -5.47 0.67
C ALA A 132 10.65 -4.18 0.60
N THR A 133 10.05 -3.00 0.77
CA THR A 133 10.79 -1.73 0.78
C THR A 133 11.64 -1.56 2.05
N VAL A 134 11.13 -1.94 3.22
CA VAL A 134 11.91 -1.95 4.47
C VAL A 134 13.09 -2.93 4.36
N ALA A 135 12.87 -4.12 3.78
CA ALA A 135 13.93 -5.08 3.50
C ALA A 135 14.96 -4.53 2.48
N LEU A 136 14.53 -3.76 1.48
CA LEU A 136 15.42 -3.09 0.54
C LEU A 136 16.28 -2.04 1.26
N ALA A 137 15.66 -1.19 2.08
CA ALA A 137 16.38 -0.20 2.87
C ALA A 137 17.40 -0.86 3.80
N ALA A 138 17.03 -1.98 4.41
CA ALA A 138 17.94 -2.76 5.24
C ALA A 138 19.13 -3.30 4.45
N THR A 139 18.86 -3.93 3.31
CA THR A 139 19.87 -4.48 2.40
C THR A 139 20.84 -3.41 1.94
N LEU A 140 20.33 -2.26 1.47
CA LEU A 140 21.15 -1.13 1.03
C LEU A 140 21.97 -0.50 2.16
N SER A 141 21.46 -0.55 3.39
CA SER A 141 22.17 0.00 4.53
C SER A 141 23.30 -0.92 5.01
N THR A 142 23.09 -2.24 5.02
CA THR A 142 23.99 -3.23 5.66
C THR A 142 24.97 -3.91 4.72
N THR A 143 24.74 -3.88 3.41
CA THR A 143 25.62 -4.55 2.44
C THR A 143 26.69 -3.62 1.86
N THR A 144 27.83 -4.20 1.50
CA THR A 144 28.99 -3.46 1.00
C THR A 144 28.66 -2.69 -0.30
N PRO A 145 28.93 -1.37 -0.36
CA PRO A 145 28.76 -0.56 -1.57
C PRO A 145 29.47 -1.15 -2.79
N GLY A 146 28.82 -1.09 -3.95
CA GLY A 146 29.34 -1.58 -5.22
C GLY A 146 29.42 -3.11 -5.38
N SER A 147 29.02 -3.90 -4.37
CA SER A 147 29.03 -5.36 -4.49
C SER A 147 27.92 -5.86 -5.45
N ARG A 148 28.24 -6.89 -6.24
CA ARG A 148 27.29 -7.50 -7.20
C ARG A 148 26.07 -8.08 -6.49
N LYS A 149 26.29 -8.73 -5.33
CA LYS A 149 25.23 -9.29 -4.49
C LYS A 149 24.25 -8.21 -4.03
N ARG A 150 24.76 -7.04 -3.63
CA ARG A 150 23.91 -5.90 -3.24
C ARG A 150 23.02 -5.43 -4.39
N ALA A 151 23.58 -5.23 -5.57
CA ALA A 151 22.81 -4.82 -6.76
C ALA A 151 21.75 -5.87 -7.13
N LEU A 152 22.10 -7.15 -7.12
CA LEU A 152 21.18 -8.25 -7.39
C LEU A 152 20.02 -8.29 -6.38
N MET A 153 20.33 -8.21 -5.08
CA MET A 153 19.31 -8.21 -4.03
C MET A 153 18.44 -6.96 -4.07
N ALA A 154 19.01 -5.79 -4.39
CA ALA A 154 18.24 -4.57 -4.57
C ALA A 154 17.25 -4.70 -5.72
N GLY A 155 17.70 -5.22 -6.87
CA GLY A 155 16.84 -5.54 -8.00
C GLY A 155 15.71 -6.51 -7.64
N LEU A 156 16.04 -7.59 -6.93
CA LEU A 156 15.08 -8.60 -6.48
C LEU A 156 14.00 -7.98 -5.57
N LEU A 157 14.39 -7.18 -4.59
CA LEU A 157 13.46 -6.54 -3.67
C LEU A 157 12.61 -5.46 -4.34
N ILE A 158 13.18 -4.64 -5.22
CA ILE A 158 12.42 -3.68 -6.05
C ILE A 158 11.40 -4.42 -6.91
N GLY A 159 11.80 -5.54 -7.51
CA GLY A 159 10.92 -6.37 -8.30
C GLY A 159 9.78 -6.96 -7.47
N PHE A 160 10.03 -7.42 -6.24
CA PHE A 160 8.95 -7.81 -5.32
C PHE A 160 8.00 -6.64 -4.98
N VAL A 161 8.54 -5.45 -4.68
CA VAL A 161 7.70 -4.26 -4.45
C VAL A 161 6.80 -4.01 -5.66
N PHE A 162 7.35 -4.08 -6.87
CA PHE A 162 6.61 -3.91 -8.12
C PHE A 162 5.55 -5.00 -8.32
N MET A 163 5.89 -6.27 -8.06
CA MET A 163 4.98 -7.40 -8.22
C MET A 163 3.88 -7.46 -7.15
N PHE A 164 4.04 -6.76 -6.03
CA PHE A 164 2.92 -6.45 -5.14
C PHE A 164 2.12 -5.25 -5.66
N ARG A 165 2.78 -4.13 -5.92
CA ARG A 165 2.14 -2.88 -6.35
C ARG A 165 3.05 -2.09 -7.28
N GLN A 166 2.69 -2.04 -8.56
CA GLN A 166 3.52 -1.51 -9.66
C GLN A 166 3.97 -0.06 -9.41
N LEU A 167 3.01 0.81 -9.07
CA LEU A 167 3.28 2.25 -8.87
C LEU A 167 4.24 2.48 -7.69
N THR A 168 4.05 1.76 -6.58
CA THR A 168 4.98 1.79 -5.44
C THR A 168 6.36 1.27 -5.85
N GLY A 169 6.41 0.19 -6.62
CA GLY A 169 7.66 -0.35 -7.18
C GLY A 169 8.42 0.67 -8.00
N ALA A 170 7.73 1.45 -8.84
CA ALA A 170 8.34 2.52 -9.62
C ALA A 170 8.93 3.63 -8.73
N PHE A 171 8.20 4.12 -7.74
CA PHE A 171 8.71 5.15 -6.82
C PHE A 171 9.93 4.68 -6.04
N VAL A 172 9.86 3.46 -5.49
CA VAL A 172 10.96 2.85 -4.73
C VAL A 172 12.17 2.59 -5.62
N ALA A 173 11.97 2.15 -6.87
CA ALA A 173 13.04 1.99 -7.85
C ALA A 173 13.76 3.32 -8.13
N ILE A 174 13.00 4.40 -8.34
CA ILE A 174 13.57 5.74 -8.55
C ILE A 174 14.39 6.17 -7.32
N GLY A 175 13.87 6.01 -6.11
CA GLY A 175 14.58 6.34 -4.88
C GLY A 175 15.85 5.51 -4.68
N ALA A 176 15.78 4.21 -4.95
CA ALA A 176 16.93 3.31 -4.86
C ALA A 176 18.02 3.65 -5.88
N LEU A 177 17.63 3.97 -7.13
CA LEU A 177 18.56 4.41 -8.17
C LEU A 177 19.19 5.76 -7.83
N ALA A 178 18.41 6.74 -7.34
CA ALA A 178 18.95 8.02 -6.89
C ALA A 178 20.03 7.84 -5.83
N PHE A 179 19.79 6.95 -4.86
CA PHE A 179 20.75 6.62 -3.82
C PHE A 179 21.98 5.85 -4.36
N LEU A 180 21.78 4.76 -5.10
CA LEU A 180 22.88 3.94 -5.62
C LEU A 180 23.79 4.67 -6.60
N LEU A 181 23.23 5.60 -7.39
CA LEU A 181 23.99 6.43 -8.34
C LEU A 181 24.73 7.60 -7.65
N THR A 182 24.51 7.84 -6.37
CA THR A 182 25.21 8.88 -5.58
C THR A 182 26.08 8.29 -4.45
N GLU A 183 26.02 6.97 -4.25
CA GLU A 183 26.85 6.26 -3.28
C GLU A 183 28.28 6.04 -3.84
N PRO A 184 29.33 6.36 -3.07
CA PRO A 184 30.71 6.13 -3.49
C PRO A 184 31.00 4.63 -3.55
N THR A 185 31.82 4.23 -4.52
CA THR A 185 32.36 2.87 -4.57
C THR A 185 33.82 2.86 -4.08
N PRO A 186 34.15 2.17 -2.96
CA PRO A 186 35.49 2.22 -2.35
C PRO A 186 36.64 1.78 -3.28
N SER A 187 36.35 0.88 -4.22
CA SER A 187 37.38 0.21 -5.04
C SER A 187 37.75 0.96 -6.32
N TYR A 188 37.09 2.08 -6.64
CA TYR A 188 37.28 2.76 -7.93
C TYR A 188 38.13 4.02 -7.80
N ARG A 189 39.41 3.93 -8.17
CA ARG A 189 40.25 5.11 -8.45
C ARG A 189 40.03 5.49 -9.90
N GLY A 190 39.05 6.36 -10.14
CA GLY A 190 38.71 6.80 -11.49
C GLY A 190 39.88 7.42 -12.23
N THR A 191 39.91 7.20 -13.54
CA THR A 191 40.78 7.96 -14.42
C THR A 191 40.08 9.28 -14.78
N LYS A 192 40.83 10.35 -15.10
CA LYS A 192 40.24 11.64 -15.52
C LYS A 192 39.28 11.54 -16.72
N HIS A 193 39.25 10.41 -17.42
CA HIS A 193 38.47 10.20 -18.64
C HIS A 193 37.16 9.43 -18.44
N ASP A 194 36.81 9.02 -17.22
CA ASP A 194 35.59 8.26 -17.02
C ASP A 194 34.34 9.16 -17.08
N SER A 195 33.46 8.89 -18.04
CA SER A 195 32.19 9.61 -18.20
C SER A 195 31.15 9.16 -17.17
N VAL A 196 30.37 10.12 -16.66
CA VAL A 196 29.20 9.93 -15.78
C VAL A 196 27.86 10.12 -16.52
N MET A 197 27.91 10.20 -17.85
CA MET A 197 26.75 10.56 -18.67
C MET A 197 25.59 9.57 -18.54
N LEU A 198 25.87 8.26 -18.39
CA LEU A 198 24.83 7.24 -18.26
C LEU A 198 24.07 7.38 -16.92
N ALA A 199 24.78 7.62 -15.81
CA ALA A 199 24.15 7.87 -14.52
C ALA A 199 23.21 9.08 -14.58
N ARG A 200 23.69 10.18 -15.18
CA ARG A 200 22.92 11.40 -15.38
C ARG A 200 21.70 11.19 -16.28
N LEU A 201 21.83 10.43 -17.36
CA LEU A 201 20.72 10.11 -18.25
C LEU A 201 19.62 9.33 -17.51
N ILE A 202 19.99 8.32 -16.72
CA ILE A 202 19.04 7.56 -15.90
C ILE A 202 18.30 8.49 -14.92
N LEU A 203 19.02 9.38 -14.24
CA LEU A 203 18.42 10.35 -13.32
C LEU A 203 17.48 11.34 -14.02
N VAL A 204 17.79 11.77 -15.24
CA VAL A 204 16.88 12.60 -16.06
C VAL A 204 15.62 11.82 -16.41
N VAL A 205 15.73 10.56 -16.83
CA VAL A 205 14.55 9.71 -17.12
C VAL A 205 13.68 9.54 -15.87
N CYS A 206 14.29 9.25 -14.72
CA CYS A 206 13.60 9.17 -13.44
C CYS A 206 12.88 10.48 -13.09
N PHE A 207 13.55 11.63 -13.26
CA PHE A 207 12.98 12.95 -12.99
C PHE A 207 11.81 13.25 -13.93
N SER A 208 11.97 13.04 -15.23
CA SER A 208 10.92 13.28 -16.22
C SER A 208 9.70 12.40 -15.98
N GLY A 209 9.90 11.09 -15.73
CA GLY A 209 8.79 10.18 -15.42
C GLY A 209 8.03 10.58 -14.16
N LEU A 210 8.76 10.94 -13.09
CA LEU A 210 8.13 11.40 -11.86
C LEU A 210 7.41 12.74 -12.03
N LEU A 211 8.00 13.69 -12.76
CA LEU A 211 7.39 14.99 -13.02
C LEU A 211 6.10 14.84 -13.84
N VAL A 212 6.11 14.01 -14.90
CA VAL A 212 4.90 13.72 -15.69
C VAL A 212 3.81 13.15 -14.79
N TYR A 213 4.11 12.11 -14.00
CA TYR A 213 3.16 11.54 -13.05
C TYR A 213 2.59 12.59 -12.08
N LEU A 214 3.45 13.41 -11.49
CA LEU A 214 3.03 14.43 -10.53
C LEU A 214 2.16 15.52 -11.19
N VAL A 215 2.45 15.90 -12.44
CA VAL A 215 1.64 16.88 -13.16
C VAL A 215 0.28 16.31 -13.57
N THR A 216 0.22 15.02 -13.91
CA THR A 216 -1.03 14.37 -14.34
C THR A 216 -1.92 13.93 -13.19
N SER A 217 -1.34 13.61 -12.03
CA SER A 217 -2.07 12.92 -10.95
C SER A 217 -2.10 13.68 -9.63
N ALA A 218 -1.21 14.66 -9.40
CA ALA A 218 -1.19 15.39 -8.13
C ALA A 218 -2.02 16.67 -8.17
N THR A 219 -2.77 16.93 -7.10
CA THR A 219 -3.28 18.29 -6.82
C THR A 219 -2.12 19.20 -6.39
N PRO A 220 -2.23 20.54 -6.52
CA PRO A 220 -1.16 21.45 -6.10
C PRO A 220 -0.70 21.27 -4.64
N PRO A 221 -1.59 21.06 -3.64
CA PRO A 221 -1.16 20.76 -2.27
C PRO A 221 -0.36 19.46 -2.17
N SER A 222 -0.81 18.38 -2.82
CA SER A 222 -0.11 17.09 -2.79
C SER A 222 1.21 17.12 -3.55
N PHE A 223 1.30 17.87 -4.65
CA PHE A 223 2.56 18.15 -5.34
C PHE A 223 3.56 18.81 -4.39
N LEU A 224 3.13 19.82 -3.63
CA LEU A 224 4.00 20.53 -2.69
C LEU A 224 4.42 19.64 -1.51
N LEU A 225 3.47 18.92 -0.91
CA LEU A 225 3.71 18.09 0.27
C LEU A 225 4.58 16.86 -0.05
N PHE A 226 4.30 16.18 -1.16
CA PHE A 226 4.88 14.87 -1.44
C PHE A 226 5.77 14.84 -2.68
N GLY A 227 5.53 15.69 -3.69
CA GLY A 227 6.22 15.65 -4.98
C GLY A 227 7.50 16.50 -5.08
N ALA A 228 7.48 17.71 -4.53
CA ALA A 228 8.56 18.69 -4.70
C ALA A 228 9.91 18.21 -4.15
N CYS A 229 9.89 17.53 -3.00
CA CYS A 229 11.08 17.05 -2.33
C CYS A 229 11.79 15.88 -3.05
N PRO A 230 11.11 14.80 -3.47
CA PRO A 230 11.70 13.77 -4.33
C PRO A 230 12.34 14.33 -5.61
N LEU A 231 11.68 15.30 -6.28
CA LEU A 231 12.24 15.97 -7.46
C LEU A 231 13.53 16.74 -7.11
N ALA A 232 13.56 17.45 -5.98
CA ALA A 232 14.76 18.14 -5.52
C ALA A 232 15.92 17.18 -5.20
N ILE A 233 15.63 15.98 -4.66
CA ILE A 233 16.63 14.92 -4.44
C ILE A 233 17.19 14.41 -5.78
N LEU A 234 16.35 14.23 -6.80
CA LEU A 234 16.83 13.81 -8.14
C LEU A 234 17.70 14.88 -8.80
N ILE A 235 17.32 16.16 -8.68
CA ILE A 235 18.14 17.28 -9.16
C ILE A 235 19.48 17.28 -8.43
N TRP A 236 19.47 17.15 -7.10
CA TRP A 236 20.70 17.07 -6.32
C TRP A 236 21.56 15.88 -6.78
N ALA A 237 20.98 14.69 -6.92
CA ALA A 237 21.68 13.48 -7.35
C ALA A 237 22.32 13.62 -8.73
N PHE A 238 21.65 14.31 -9.66
CA PHE A 238 22.18 14.58 -11.00
C PHE A 238 23.49 15.38 -10.96
N PHE A 239 23.58 16.37 -10.06
CA PHE A 239 24.76 17.21 -9.92
C PHE A 239 25.86 16.57 -9.06
N THR A 240 25.52 15.63 -8.18
CA THR A 240 26.48 15.01 -7.25
C THR A 240 26.95 13.61 -7.64
N THR A 241 26.28 12.94 -8.58
CA THR A 241 26.70 11.60 -9.02
C THR A 241 28.14 11.60 -9.54
N THR A 242 28.93 10.68 -9.00
CA THR A 242 30.32 10.40 -9.41
C THR A 242 30.46 8.98 -9.98
N VAL A 243 29.35 8.25 -10.11
CA VAL A 243 29.35 6.85 -10.57
C VAL A 243 29.55 6.83 -12.08
N THR A 244 30.62 6.19 -12.53
CA THR A 244 31.02 6.16 -13.94
C THR A 244 30.18 5.19 -14.76
N ASN A 245 30.11 5.38 -16.08
CA ASN A 245 29.38 4.49 -16.99
C ASN A 245 29.78 3.00 -16.83
N ARG A 246 31.07 2.76 -16.53
CA ARG A 246 31.62 1.41 -16.29
C ARG A 246 31.05 0.76 -15.03
N GLN A 247 30.70 1.55 -14.02
CA GLN A 247 30.06 1.07 -12.79
C GLN A 247 28.53 0.98 -12.94
N VAL A 248 27.91 1.94 -13.64
CA VAL A 248 26.46 1.97 -13.86
C VAL A 248 26.00 0.74 -14.64
N THR A 249 26.72 0.36 -15.71
CA THR A 249 26.32 -0.76 -16.57
C THR A 249 26.13 -2.08 -15.80
N PRO A 250 27.12 -2.60 -15.04
CA PRO A 250 26.93 -3.81 -14.25
C PRO A 250 25.93 -3.61 -13.11
N LEU A 251 25.87 -2.43 -12.48
CA LEU A 251 24.87 -2.13 -11.45
C LEU A 251 23.45 -2.35 -11.98
N ILE A 252 23.12 -1.71 -13.11
CA ILE A 252 21.81 -1.86 -13.77
C ILE A 252 21.60 -3.30 -14.23
N GLY A 253 22.61 -3.93 -14.84
CA GLY A 253 22.52 -5.33 -15.27
C GLY A 253 22.14 -6.28 -14.12
N TYR A 254 22.83 -6.20 -12.97
CA TYR A 254 22.50 -7.03 -11.81
C TYR A 254 21.15 -6.69 -11.19
N MET A 255 20.77 -5.40 -11.15
CA MET A 255 19.43 -5.01 -10.68
C MET A 255 18.34 -5.56 -11.60
N THR A 256 18.51 -5.49 -12.92
CA THR A 256 17.57 -6.07 -13.90
C THR A 256 17.45 -7.57 -13.73
N VAL A 257 18.56 -8.30 -13.58
CA VAL A 257 18.54 -9.75 -13.33
C VAL A 257 17.79 -10.07 -12.03
N GLY A 258 18.02 -9.30 -10.96
CA GLY A 258 17.29 -9.46 -9.70
C GLY A 258 15.79 -9.20 -9.87
N GLY A 259 15.42 -8.12 -10.55
CA GLY A 259 14.02 -7.79 -10.84
C GLY A 259 13.32 -8.88 -11.65
N LEU A 260 13.94 -9.36 -12.72
CA LEU A 260 13.40 -10.48 -13.51
C LEU A 260 13.28 -11.76 -12.68
N ALA A 261 14.26 -12.07 -11.84
CA ALA A 261 14.19 -13.22 -10.94
C ALA A 261 13.00 -13.15 -9.99
N SER A 262 12.65 -11.95 -9.49
CA SER A 262 11.45 -11.76 -8.65
C SER A 262 10.14 -11.95 -9.42
N ALA A 263 10.09 -11.68 -10.72
CA ALA A 263 8.88 -11.82 -11.53
C ALA A 263 8.72 -13.25 -12.10
N MET A 264 9.81 -14.01 -12.16
CA MET A 264 9.86 -15.32 -12.82
C MET A 264 8.80 -16.32 -12.32
N PRO A 265 8.50 -16.46 -11.02
CA PRO A 265 7.44 -17.37 -10.56
C PRO A 265 6.06 -17.06 -11.15
N VAL A 266 5.66 -15.79 -11.13
CA VAL A 266 4.38 -15.32 -11.69
C VAL A 266 4.35 -15.48 -13.20
N ILE A 267 5.43 -15.08 -13.90
CA ILE A 267 5.54 -15.25 -15.35
C ILE A 267 5.43 -16.73 -15.73
N THR A 268 6.12 -17.61 -15.01
CA THR A 268 6.09 -19.06 -15.26
C THR A 268 4.69 -19.61 -15.04
N TYR A 269 3.99 -19.19 -13.99
CA TYR A 269 2.60 -19.55 -13.73
C TYR A 269 1.69 -19.18 -14.90
N HIS A 270 1.80 -17.95 -15.41
CA HIS A 270 0.95 -17.49 -16.52
C HIS A 270 1.31 -18.13 -17.86
N ILE A 271 2.59 -18.45 -18.11
CA ILE A 271 2.99 -19.23 -19.29
C ILE A 271 2.42 -20.64 -19.21
N TRP A 272 2.53 -21.29 -18.05
CA TRP A 272 2.07 -22.67 -17.85
C TRP A 272 0.56 -22.81 -18.06
N ASN A 273 -0.22 -21.82 -17.61
CA ASN A 273 -1.68 -21.84 -17.73
C ASN A 273 -2.21 -21.11 -18.98
N GLY A 274 -1.35 -20.62 -19.88
CA GLY A 274 -1.77 -19.91 -21.09
C GLY A 274 -2.42 -18.55 -20.84
N SER A 275 -2.26 -17.94 -19.66
CA SER A 275 -2.89 -16.69 -19.25
C SER A 275 -1.97 -15.46 -19.33
N LEU A 276 -0.79 -15.58 -19.95
CA LEU A 276 0.21 -14.50 -20.00
C LEU A 276 -0.31 -13.22 -20.67
N LEU A 277 -1.01 -13.32 -21.80
CA LEU A 277 -1.53 -12.14 -22.50
C LEU A 277 -2.62 -11.44 -21.69
N ASP A 278 -3.49 -12.20 -21.05
CA ASP A 278 -4.53 -11.66 -20.17
C ASP A 278 -3.92 -10.97 -18.95
N TRP A 279 -2.94 -11.60 -18.31
CA TRP A 279 -2.20 -10.99 -17.21
C TRP A 279 -1.53 -9.67 -17.61
N LEU A 280 -0.85 -9.65 -18.76
CA LEU A 280 -0.22 -8.43 -19.27
C LEU A 280 -1.25 -7.33 -19.55
N ARG A 281 -2.38 -7.69 -20.16
CA ARG A 281 -3.46 -6.74 -20.45
C ARG A 281 -4.04 -6.16 -19.16
N ASP A 282 -4.43 -7.00 -18.22
CA ASP A 282 -5.12 -6.55 -17.01
C ASP A 282 -4.17 -5.76 -16.09
N THR A 283 -2.96 -6.28 -15.88
CA THR A 283 -1.98 -5.73 -14.94
C THR A 283 -1.33 -4.42 -15.41
N PHE A 284 -1.14 -4.24 -16.72
CA PHE A 284 -0.40 -3.10 -17.25
C PHE A 284 -1.23 -2.14 -18.10
N VAL A 285 -2.28 -2.63 -18.77
CA VAL A 285 -3.13 -1.78 -19.61
C VAL A 285 -4.38 -1.36 -18.83
N ARG A 286 -5.14 -2.32 -18.30
CA ARG A 286 -6.38 -2.02 -17.56
C ARG A 286 -6.09 -1.29 -16.26
N ALA A 287 -5.03 -1.65 -15.54
CA ALA A 287 -4.65 -0.95 -14.31
C ALA A 287 -4.45 0.58 -14.48
N LEU A 288 -4.15 1.07 -15.69
CA LEU A 288 -4.02 2.51 -15.95
C LEU A 288 -5.38 3.24 -15.90
N SER A 289 -6.48 2.56 -16.23
CA SER A 289 -7.83 3.16 -16.21
C SER A 289 -8.29 3.52 -14.80
N ILE A 290 -7.71 2.90 -13.77
CA ILE A 290 -8.03 3.23 -12.37
C ILE A 290 -7.83 4.72 -12.13
N THR A 291 -6.79 5.33 -12.73
CA THR A 291 -6.50 6.77 -12.57
C THR A 291 -7.57 7.69 -13.18
N GLU A 292 -8.46 7.16 -14.00
CA GLU A 292 -9.54 7.90 -14.65
C GLU A 292 -10.84 7.91 -13.83
N LEU A 293 -10.88 7.19 -12.70
CA LEU A 293 -12.09 7.11 -11.87
C LEU A 293 -12.41 8.48 -11.25
N PRO A 294 -13.63 9.03 -11.47
CA PRO A 294 -13.97 10.38 -11.03
C PRO A 294 -13.81 10.64 -9.52
N HIS A 295 -14.07 9.63 -8.68
CA HIS A 295 -13.99 9.78 -7.23
C HIS A 295 -12.55 9.96 -6.73
N LEU A 296 -11.54 9.47 -7.46
CA LEU A 296 -10.13 9.68 -7.07
C LEU A 296 -9.71 11.15 -7.12
N ALA A 297 -10.39 11.96 -7.94
CA ALA A 297 -10.14 13.39 -8.05
C ALA A 297 -10.87 14.22 -6.98
N GLN A 298 -11.82 13.63 -6.24
CA GLN A 298 -12.67 14.35 -5.28
C GLN A 298 -11.97 14.57 -3.93
N SER A 299 -11.17 13.60 -3.48
CA SER A 299 -10.49 13.69 -2.19
C SER A 299 -9.25 14.59 -2.26
N ASN A 300 -9.03 15.37 -1.20
CA ASN A 300 -7.94 16.33 -1.10
C ASN A 300 -7.46 16.47 0.34
N TYR A 301 -6.19 16.15 0.60
CA TYR A 301 -5.62 16.24 1.95
C TYR A 301 -5.71 17.63 2.59
N LEU A 302 -5.75 18.71 1.80
CA LEU A 302 -5.93 20.05 2.35
C LEU A 302 -7.33 20.22 2.96
N GLN A 303 -8.37 19.84 2.21
CA GLN A 303 -9.77 20.04 2.60
C GLN A 303 -10.22 18.98 3.59
N ASP A 304 -9.88 17.72 3.33
CA ASP A 304 -10.39 16.58 4.08
C ASP A 304 -9.62 16.36 5.38
N ILE A 305 -8.32 16.70 5.44
CA ILE A 305 -7.47 16.37 6.59
C ILE A 305 -6.90 17.62 7.24
N LEU A 306 -6.16 18.45 6.51
CA LEU A 306 -5.38 19.54 7.10
C LEU A 306 -6.28 20.62 7.74
N ILE A 307 -7.35 21.04 7.06
CA ILE A 307 -8.29 22.04 7.58
C ILE A 307 -9.02 21.49 8.83
N PRO A 308 -9.71 20.33 8.79
CA PRO A 308 -10.36 19.77 9.97
C PRO A 308 -9.38 19.50 11.12
N ALA A 309 -8.18 18.97 10.83
CA ALA A 309 -7.17 18.72 11.85
C ALA A 309 -6.71 20.02 12.53
N SER A 310 -6.58 21.11 11.76
CA SER A 310 -6.24 22.44 12.28
C SER A 310 -7.36 23.01 13.15
N ILE A 311 -8.62 22.83 12.75
CA ILE A 311 -9.79 23.24 13.55
C ILE A 311 -9.80 22.45 14.87
N ASN A 312 -9.69 21.12 14.81
CA ASN A 312 -9.63 20.25 15.99
C ASN A 312 -8.49 20.62 16.92
N LEU A 313 -7.32 20.99 16.39
CA LEU A 313 -6.16 21.44 17.17
C LEU A 313 -6.42 22.77 17.92
N MET A 314 -7.17 23.70 17.31
CA MET A 314 -7.43 25.02 17.90
C MET A 314 -8.63 25.03 18.85
N THR A 315 -9.74 24.41 18.46
CA THR A 315 -11.04 24.57 19.12
C THR A 315 -11.59 23.27 19.71
N GLY A 316 -11.02 22.11 19.36
CA GLY A 316 -11.57 20.81 19.75
C GLY A 316 -11.36 20.45 21.22
N THR A 317 -11.95 19.31 21.61
CA THR A 317 -11.68 18.61 22.88
C THR A 317 -10.22 18.16 22.98
N ILE A 318 -9.78 17.68 24.15
CA ILE A 318 -8.39 17.19 24.31
C ILE A 318 -8.09 16.05 23.32
N ILE A 319 -9.05 15.13 23.12
CA ILE A 319 -8.90 14.00 22.20
C ILE A 319 -8.82 14.50 20.75
N GLU A 320 -9.72 15.41 20.36
CA GLU A 320 -9.69 16.03 19.03
C GLU A 320 -8.38 16.79 18.78
N ARG A 321 -7.86 17.53 19.77
CA ARG A 321 -6.59 18.25 19.64
C ARG A 321 -5.41 17.31 19.42
N LEU A 322 -5.37 16.20 20.16
CA LEU A 322 -4.34 15.17 19.98
C LEU A 322 -4.43 14.56 18.57
N ASN A 323 -5.65 14.27 18.08
CA ASN A 323 -5.84 13.75 16.73
C ASN A 323 -5.54 14.79 15.64
N GLY A 324 -5.87 16.07 15.87
CA GLY A 324 -5.48 17.17 15.00
C GLY A 324 -3.95 17.28 14.87
N PHE A 325 -3.24 17.19 15.99
CA PHE A 325 -1.77 17.11 15.99
C PHE A 325 -1.27 15.87 15.24
N TYR A 326 -1.86 14.70 15.49
CA TYR A 326 -1.51 13.44 14.83
C TYR A 326 -1.60 13.56 13.31
N TRP A 327 -2.74 13.99 12.77
CA TRP A 327 -2.95 14.10 11.33
C TRP A 327 -2.02 15.11 10.66
N ILE A 328 -1.81 16.27 11.28
CA ILE A 328 -0.83 17.26 10.80
C ILE A 328 0.56 16.64 10.78
N ALA A 329 0.96 15.94 11.84
CA ALA A 329 2.26 15.28 11.92
C ALA A 329 2.45 14.22 10.83
N LEU A 330 1.41 13.42 10.52
CA LEU A 330 1.47 12.44 9.45
C LEU A 330 1.69 13.09 8.08
N LEU A 331 0.95 14.15 7.76
CA LEU A 331 1.05 14.88 6.48
C LEU A 331 2.44 15.50 6.27
N ILE A 332 3.03 16.07 7.32
CA ILE A 332 4.33 16.76 7.20
C ILE A 332 5.53 15.84 7.37
N CYS A 333 5.33 14.58 7.77
CA CYS A 333 6.43 13.68 8.13
C CYS A 333 7.43 13.47 6.98
N ALA A 334 6.95 13.04 5.81
CA ALA A 334 7.79 12.83 4.63
C ALA A 334 8.50 14.11 4.15
N PRO A 335 7.82 15.27 3.97
CA PRO A 335 8.52 16.50 3.61
C PRO A 335 9.53 16.95 4.68
N LEU A 336 9.27 16.76 5.98
CA LEU A 336 10.26 17.05 7.02
C LEU A 336 11.50 16.16 6.92
N VAL A 337 11.34 14.86 6.65
CA VAL A 337 12.45 13.94 6.38
C VAL A 337 13.28 14.45 5.20
N ALA A 338 12.62 14.81 4.09
CA ALA A 338 13.30 15.29 2.91
C ALA A 338 14.03 16.63 3.11
N ILE A 339 13.40 17.60 3.77
CA ILE A 339 14.01 18.90 4.08
C ILE A 339 15.26 18.70 4.95
N ARG A 340 15.18 17.86 5.98
CA ARG A 340 16.35 17.54 6.82
C ARG A 340 17.46 16.87 6.01
N LEU A 341 17.10 15.96 5.12
CA LEU A 341 18.05 15.27 4.25
C LEU A 341 18.73 16.24 3.26
N LEU A 342 17.98 17.13 2.61
CA LEU A 342 18.52 18.15 1.70
C LEU A 342 19.41 19.17 2.43
N ASN A 343 19.04 19.56 3.65
CA ASN A 343 19.87 20.42 4.50
C ASN A 343 21.18 19.74 4.88
N TYR A 344 21.13 18.44 5.21
CA TYR A 344 22.32 17.63 5.45
C TYR A 344 23.23 17.59 4.22
N PHE A 345 22.68 17.34 3.02
CA PHE A 345 23.43 17.38 1.77
C PHE A 345 24.08 18.73 1.50
N ARG A 346 23.34 19.83 1.71
CA ARG A 346 23.83 21.20 1.52
C ARG A 346 24.99 21.53 2.45
N ASN A 347 24.90 21.14 3.72
CA ASN A 347 25.91 21.44 4.72
C ASN A 347 27.20 20.63 4.49
N ASN A 348 27.07 19.34 4.16
CA ASN A 348 28.24 18.51 3.84
C ASN A 348 28.95 18.95 2.56
N THR A 349 28.23 19.51 1.58
CA THR A 349 28.83 20.03 0.35
C THR A 349 29.78 21.23 0.61
N LYS A 350 29.54 22.00 1.67
CA LYS A 350 30.35 23.17 2.05
C LYS A 350 31.63 22.82 2.80
N SER A 351 31.67 21.66 3.48
CA SER A 351 32.89 21.19 4.12
C SER A 351 33.92 20.90 3.03
N LYS A 352 35.01 21.69 2.97
CA LYS A 352 36.05 21.60 1.92
C LYS A 352 36.85 20.28 1.92
N GLN A 353 36.53 19.31 2.78
CA GLN A 353 37.07 17.96 2.67
C GLN A 353 36.43 17.27 1.45
N LEU A 354 37.12 17.32 0.32
CA LEU A 354 36.68 16.76 -0.96
C LEU A 354 36.31 15.27 -0.90
N ASP A 355 36.76 14.52 0.11
CA ASP A 355 36.48 13.09 0.27
C ASP A 355 35.12 12.76 0.92
N THR A 356 34.37 13.74 1.47
CA THR A 356 33.14 13.48 2.24
C THR A 356 31.83 13.80 1.50
N ARG A 357 31.87 14.16 0.21
CA ARG A 357 30.65 14.46 -0.58
C ARG A 357 29.76 13.26 -0.87
N ALA A 358 30.20 12.06 -0.51
CA ALA A 358 29.59 10.84 -0.95
C ALA A 358 28.62 10.28 0.10
N LEU A 359 27.45 9.79 -0.32
CA LEU A 359 26.47 9.23 0.60
C LEU A 359 27.00 7.97 1.26
N GLY A 360 27.04 7.94 2.59
CA GLY A 360 27.19 6.67 3.32
C GLY A 360 25.94 5.80 3.17
N SER A 361 26.09 4.49 3.41
CA SER A 361 24.98 3.53 3.36
C SER A 361 23.82 3.86 4.32
N ASN A 362 24.09 4.69 5.33
CA ASN A 362 23.10 5.20 6.28
C ASN A 362 22.04 6.12 5.65
N HIS A 363 22.16 6.53 4.38
CA HIS A 363 21.17 7.40 3.73
C HIS A 363 20.05 6.63 3.01
N ALA A 364 20.16 5.30 2.87
CA ALA A 364 19.17 4.51 2.15
C ALA A 364 17.77 4.61 2.78
N VAL A 365 17.66 4.49 4.11
CA VAL A 365 16.39 4.57 4.85
C VAL A 365 15.64 5.88 4.57
N PRO A 366 16.22 7.08 4.84
CA PRO A 366 15.50 8.33 4.61
C PRO A 366 15.23 8.64 3.14
N ILE A 367 16.12 8.25 2.21
CA ILE A 367 15.84 8.46 0.77
C ILE A 367 14.63 7.62 0.35
N LEU A 368 14.63 6.32 0.64
CA LEU A 368 13.52 5.44 0.26
C LEU A 368 12.21 5.88 0.90
N ALA A 369 12.23 6.30 2.17
CA ALA A 369 11.03 6.80 2.84
C ALA A 369 10.43 8.05 2.16
N VAL A 370 11.26 8.96 1.64
CA VAL A 370 10.80 10.14 0.90
C VAL A 370 10.12 9.75 -0.41
N PHE A 371 10.65 8.76 -1.13
CA PHE A 371 10.02 8.26 -2.36
C PHE A 371 8.77 7.42 -2.09
N CYS A 372 8.71 6.66 -0.99
CA CYS A 372 7.47 6.03 -0.53
C CYS A 372 6.40 7.08 -0.18
N GLY A 373 6.81 8.28 0.22
CA GLY A 373 5.93 9.42 0.45
C GLY A 373 5.13 9.88 -0.77
N LEU A 374 5.40 9.35 -1.97
CA LEU A 374 4.61 9.60 -3.18
C LEU A 374 3.34 8.74 -3.28
N ILE A 375 3.24 7.65 -2.51
CA ILE A 375 2.07 6.74 -2.53
C ILE A 375 0.73 7.48 -2.30
N PRO A 376 0.61 8.43 -1.35
CA PRO A 376 -0.61 9.22 -1.13
C PRO A 376 -1.07 10.09 -2.28
N VAL A 377 -0.16 10.40 -3.22
CA VAL A 377 -0.50 11.24 -4.35
C VAL A 377 -1.51 10.53 -5.26
N PHE A 378 -1.49 9.19 -5.28
CA PHE A 378 -2.38 8.38 -6.11
C PHE A 378 -3.86 8.58 -5.74
N ASN A 379 -4.17 8.60 -4.44
CA ASN A 379 -5.51 8.83 -3.93
C ASN A 379 -5.42 9.44 -2.53
N GLN A 380 -5.91 10.66 -2.39
CA GLN A 380 -5.66 11.53 -1.24
C GLN A 380 -6.61 11.27 -0.07
N ILE A 381 -6.77 10.00 0.30
CA ILE A 381 -7.56 9.57 1.45
C ILE A 381 -6.65 9.14 2.61
N PRO A 382 -7.13 9.15 3.87
CA PRO A 382 -6.39 8.68 5.05
C PRO A 382 -5.68 7.34 4.87
N TYR A 383 -6.34 6.44 4.14
CA TYR A 383 -5.90 5.09 3.88
C TYR A 383 -4.50 5.04 3.23
N TYR A 384 -4.27 5.80 2.15
CA TYR A 384 -2.95 5.84 1.50
C TYR A 384 -1.90 6.56 2.35
N LEU A 385 -2.32 7.40 3.31
CA LEU A 385 -1.39 8.03 4.25
C LEU A 385 -0.73 7.00 5.17
N TYR A 386 -1.54 6.09 5.73
CA TYR A 386 -1.06 5.04 6.62
C TYR A 386 -0.11 4.03 5.96
N GLN A 387 -0.25 3.78 4.66
CA GLN A 387 0.55 2.78 3.93
C GLN A 387 2.07 3.04 3.91
N TYR A 388 2.54 4.24 4.26
CA TYR A 388 3.97 4.55 4.26
C TYR A 388 4.42 5.44 5.42
N VAL A 389 3.51 6.15 6.09
CA VAL A 389 3.89 7.16 7.09
C VAL A 389 4.63 6.54 8.27
N GLY A 390 4.36 5.27 8.61
CA GLY A 390 5.18 4.51 9.55
C GLY A 390 6.67 4.53 9.16
N PHE A 391 6.98 4.24 7.90
CA PHE A 391 8.35 4.26 7.40
C PHE A 391 8.95 5.67 7.32
N ALA A 392 8.15 6.69 7.02
CA ALA A 392 8.57 8.10 7.10
C ALA A 392 8.93 8.50 8.54
N LEU A 393 8.14 8.09 9.54
CA LEU A 393 8.42 8.33 10.95
C LEU A 393 9.73 7.63 11.37
N ILE A 394 9.94 6.39 10.93
CA ILE A 394 11.21 5.69 11.15
C ILE A 394 12.38 6.44 10.53
N ALA A 395 12.26 6.95 9.31
CA ALA A 395 13.29 7.76 8.68
C ALA A 395 13.57 9.06 9.46
N PHE A 396 12.54 9.70 10.02
CA PHE A 396 12.71 10.90 10.84
C PHE A 396 13.51 10.63 12.13
N VAL A 397 13.18 9.52 12.82
CA VAL A 397 13.94 9.03 13.98
C VAL A 397 15.37 8.67 13.54
N TRP A 398 15.53 7.97 12.43
CA TRP A 398 16.84 7.60 11.88
C TRP A 398 17.75 8.80 11.63
N ILE A 399 17.24 9.87 11.00
CA ILE A 399 18.02 11.09 10.77
C ILE A 399 18.54 11.67 12.09
N THR A 400 17.71 11.65 13.14
CA THR A 400 18.04 12.22 14.45
C THR A 400 19.08 11.39 15.20
N PHE A 401 18.96 10.05 15.17
CA PHE A 401 19.80 9.16 15.97
C PHE A 401 21.03 8.61 15.24
N VAL A 402 20.97 8.47 13.91
CA VAL A 402 22.03 7.86 13.10
C VAL A 402 22.81 8.89 12.30
N LEU A 403 22.15 9.84 11.64
CA LEU A 403 22.83 10.81 10.78
C LEU A 403 23.34 12.04 11.53
N HIS A 404 22.66 12.45 12.61
CA HIS A 404 23.06 13.58 13.45
C HIS A 404 23.64 13.07 14.78
N THR A 405 24.87 12.55 14.75
CA THR A 405 25.56 12.08 15.96
C THR A 405 25.68 13.18 17.03
N ASP A 406 25.72 14.44 16.59
CA ASP A 406 25.84 15.62 17.46
C ASP A 406 24.50 16.16 17.96
N ALA A 407 23.38 15.49 17.63
CA ALA A 407 22.07 15.88 18.16
C ALA A 407 22.09 15.86 19.69
N ASN A 408 21.74 16.99 20.30
CA ASN A 408 21.79 17.14 21.74
C ASN A 408 20.76 16.21 22.43
N PRO A 409 20.94 15.89 23.73
CA PRO A 409 20.03 14.97 24.44
C PRO A 409 18.57 15.42 24.42
N LEU A 410 18.31 16.73 24.44
CA LEU A 410 16.95 17.29 24.38
C LEU A 410 16.27 16.98 23.03
N GLN A 411 16.96 17.17 21.90
CA GLN A 411 16.43 16.86 20.57
C GLN A 411 16.09 15.37 20.43
N ARG A 412 16.96 14.48 20.94
CA ARG A 412 16.72 13.04 20.94
C ARG A 412 15.50 12.69 21.79
N PHE A 413 15.41 13.26 23.00
CA PHE A 413 14.27 13.08 23.90
C PHE A 413 12.96 13.56 23.26
N THR A 414 12.93 14.80 22.75
CA THR A 414 11.75 15.37 22.08
C THR A 414 11.31 14.53 20.88
N THR A 415 12.26 14.07 20.06
CA THR A 415 11.96 13.20 18.91
C THR A 415 11.34 11.88 19.34
N THR A 416 11.91 11.24 20.36
CA THR A 416 11.37 9.99 20.92
C THR A 416 9.97 10.19 21.50
N VAL A 417 9.76 11.23 22.31
CA VAL A 417 8.46 11.50 22.94
C VAL A 417 7.40 11.81 21.89
N ALA A 418 7.72 12.66 20.90
CA ALA A 418 6.79 12.99 19.83
C ALA A 418 6.44 11.76 18.99
N ALA A 419 7.42 10.93 18.63
CA ALA A 419 7.20 9.70 17.87
C ALA A 419 6.33 8.69 18.65
N LEU A 420 6.61 8.48 19.93
CA LEU A 420 5.81 7.61 20.79
C LEU A 420 4.39 8.15 21.00
N LEU A 421 4.22 9.47 21.12
CA LEU A 421 2.90 10.09 21.21
C LEU A 421 2.08 9.87 19.94
N ILE A 422 2.68 10.04 18.76
CA ILE A 422 2.03 9.74 17.46
C ILE A 422 1.63 8.26 17.41
N GLY A 423 2.52 7.35 17.81
CA GLY A 423 2.22 5.92 17.88
C GLY A 423 1.07 5.58 18.85
N ALA A 424 1.05 6.22 20.01
CA ALA A 424 -0.01 6.02 21.01
C ALA A 424 -1.37 6.53 20.52
N ILE A 425 -1.44 7.71 19.90
CA ILE A 425 -2.67 8.24 19.29
C ILE A 425 -3.12 7.32 18.15
N GLY A 426 -2.19 6.89 17.29
CA GLY A 426 -2.44 5.94 16.21
C GLY A 426 -3.08 4.63 16.69
N LEU A 427 -2.57 4.05 17.78
CA LEU A 427 -3.14 2.86 18.40
C LEU A 427 -4.51 3.11 19.03
N TRP A 428 -4.67 4.21 19.76
CA TRP A 428 -5.87 4.47 20.53
C TRP A 428 -7.06 4.85 19.63
N SER A 429 -6.86 5.78 18.70
CA SER A 429 -7.94 6.41 17.93
C SER A 429 -8.17 5.79 16.54
N HIS A 430 -7.20 5.06 16.00
CA HIS A 430 -7.27 4.62 14.60
C HIS A 430 -7.03 3.13 14.36
N ALA A 431 -6.31 2.42 15.22
CA ALA A 431 -6.02 1.01 14.99
C ALA A 431 -7.31 0.15 14.99
N GLY A 432 -7.47 -0.64 13.92
CA GLY A 432 -8.60 -1.54 13.72
C GLY A 432 -9.97 -0.87 13.53
N GLN A 433 -10.04 0.45 13.40
CA GLN A 433 -11.31 1.18 13.29
C GLN A 433 -11.91 1.06 11.88
N PRO A 434 -13.25 1.15 11.73
CA PRO A 434 -13.91 0.88 10.46
C PRO A 434 -13.77 2.03 9.47
N TYR A 435 -13.90 1.69 8.19
CA TYR A 435 -13.82 2.63 7.06
C TYR A 435 -15.11 3.44 6.86
N THR A 436 -16.22 3.03 7.47
CA THR A 436 -17.53 3.70 7.42
C THR A 436 -17.58 5.05 8.13
N ARG A 437 -16.58 5.38 8.96
CA ARG A 437 -16.51 6.68 9.63
C ARG A 437 -16.37 7.80 8.60
N SER A 438 -17.08 8.90 8.82
CA SER A 438 -16.87 10.10 8.02
C SER A 438 -15.45 10.63 8.19
N ILE A 439 -14.99 11.44 7.24
CA ILE A 439 -13.67 12.06 7.30
C ILE A 439 -13.52 12.91 8.57
N GLU A 440 -14.56 13.64 8.95
CA GLU A 440 -14.57 14.45 10.17
C GLU A 440 -14.39 13.58 11.42
N ALA A 441 -15.13 12.47 11.52
CA ALA A 441 -15.02 11.52 12.62
C ALA A 441 -13.62 10.87 12.67
N VAL A 442 -13.06 10.53 11.50
CA VAL A 442 -11.68 10.02 11.38
C VAL A 442 -10.67 11.07 11.88
N VAL A 443 -10.82 12.33 11.52
CA VAL A 443 -9.91 13.41 11.92
C VAL A 443 -10.07 13.81 13.40
N ALA A 444 -11.28 13.71 13.95
CA ALA A 444 -11.56 13.89 15.36
C ALA A 444 -11.03 12.74 16.23
N GLY A 445 -10.76 11.58 15.62
CA GLY A 445 -10.35 10.37 16.34
C GLY A 445 -11.51 9.70 17.06
N GLU A 446 -12.73 9.90 16.55
CA GLU A 446 -13.93 9.21 17.01
C GLU A 446 -13.80 7.71 16.74
N ARG A 447 -14.26 6.92 17.70
CA ARG A 447 -14.14 5.47 17.66
C ARG A 447 -15.51 4.84 17.55
N THR A 448 -15.61 3.82 16.71
CA THR A 448 -16.77 2.94 16.64
C THR A 448 -16.50 1.74 17.53
N GLU A 449 -17.47 1.40 18.36
CA GLU A 449 -17.46 0.12 19.09
C GLU A 449 -17.72 -1.00 18.10
N LEU A 450 -16.79 -1.95 18.03
CA LEU A 450 -16.87 -3.07 17.10
C LEU A 450 -17.46 -4.29 17.82
N GLN A 451 -18.14 -5.12 17.06
CA GLN A 451 -18.60 -6.43 17.52
C GLN A 451 -17.97 -7.55 16.68
N LEU A 452 -17.74 -8.71 17.29
CA LEU A 452 -17.33 -9.89 16.54
C LEU A 452 -18.49 -10.32 15.64
N SER A 453 -18.24 -10.45 14.34
CA SER A 453 -19.30 -10.83 13.40
C SER A 453 -19.77 -12.27 13.66
N GLU A 454 -21.09 -12.46 13.64
CA GLU A 454 -21.73 -13.79 13.67
C GLU A 454 -21.89 -14.40 12.27
N ILE A 455 -21.52 -13.65 11.22
CA ILE A 455 -21.60 -14.10 9.85
C ILE A 455 -20.53 -15.16 9.61
N ASP A 456 -20.96 -16.30 9.07
CA ASP A 456 -20.04 -17.37 8.72
C ASP A 456 -18.98 -16.88 7.72
N ARG A 457 -17.75 -17.43 7.81
CA ARG A 457 -16.60 -17.03 6.98
C ARG A 457 -16.10 -15.58 7.17
N MET A 458 -16.70 -14.76 8.03
CA MET A 458 -16.24 -13.39 8.29
C MET A 458 -15.04 -13.37 9.27
N GLY A 459 -15.23 -13.86 10.50
CA GLY A 459 -14.15 -14.05 11.49
C GLY A 459 -13.49 -12.76 12.03
N ILE A 460 -14.06 -11.58 11.74
CA ILE A 460 -13.51 -10.28 12.12
C ILE A 460 -14.45 -9.48 13.04
N TRP A 461 -13.87 -8.53 13.77
CA TRP A 461 -14.59 -7.47 14.44
C TRP A 461 -14.96 -6.38 13.44
N ILE A 462 -16.24 -6.05 13.38
CA ILE A 462 -16.84 -5.20 12.36
C ILE A 462 -17.78 -4.17 13.03
N ASP A 463 -18.05 -3.09 12.32
CA ASP A 463 -19.10 -2.13 12.69
C ASP A 463 -20.45 -2.86 12.80
N PRO A 464 -21.22 -2.68 13.89
CA PRO A 464 -22.53 -3.30 14.04
C PRO A 464 -23.49 -3.03 12.87
N VAL A 465 -23.46 -1.81 12.32
CA VAL A 465 -24.32 -1.43 11.18
C VAL A 465 -23.97 -2.26 9.94
N ASP A 466 -22.68 -2.43 9.67
CA ASP A 466 -22.24 -3.27 8.55
C ASP A 466 -22.57 -4.74 8.80
N ASN A 467 -22.39 -5.25 10.03
CA ASN A 467 -22.76 -6.63 10.37
C ASN A 467 -24.24 -6.90 10.09
N ASP A 468 -25.12 -6.01 10.54
CA ASP A 468 -26.56 -6.17 10.34
C ASP A 468 -26.92 -6.09 8.85
N ARG A 469 -26.28 -5.17 8.10
CA ARG A 469 -26.44 -5.07 6.65
C ARG A 469 -26.04 -6.37 5.95
N TYR A 470 -24.86 -6.93 6.23
CA TYR A 470 -24.41 -8.17 5.59
C TYR A 470 -25.23 -9.38 6.03
N ALA A 471 -25.63 -9.47 7.29
CA ALA A 471 -26.50 -10.54 7.77
C ALA A 471 -27.86 -10.51 7.03
N ALA A 472 -28.44 -9.32 6.84
CA ALA A 472 -29.67 -9.15 6.07
C ALA A 472 -29.48 -9.49 4.57
N LEU A 473 -28.38 -9.06 3.95
CA LEU A 473 -28.05 -9.41 2.56
C LEU A 473 -27.90 -10.92 2.38
N ILE A 474 -27.13 -11.59 3.24
CA ILE A 474 -26.90 -13.04 3.16
C ILE A 474 -28.20 -13.81 3.40
N LYS A 475 -29.04 -13.33 4.33
CA LYS A 475 -30.38 -13.88 4.54
C LYS A 475 -31.25 -13.76 3.27
N SER A 476 -31.24 -12.60 2.62
CA SER A 476 -31.97 -12.37 1.37
C SER A 476 -31.46 -13.27 0.24
N ILE A 477 -30.14 -13.40 0.08
CA ILE A 477 -29.53 -14.32 -0.89
C ILE A 477 -29.97 -15.76 -0.62
N ASN A 478 -29.85 -16.24 0.62
CA ASN A 478 -30.22 -17.60 1.01
C ASN A 478 -31.73 -17.89 0.86
N GLN A 479 -32.58 -16.87 0.98
CA GLN A 479 -34.03 -17.04 0.79
C GLN A 479 -34.41 -17.34 -0.66
N TYR A 480 -33.66 -16.82 -1.63
CA TYR A 480 -34.06 -16.85 -3.04
C TYR A 480 -33.09 -17.59 -3.96
N THR A 481 -32.01 -18.16 -3.44
CA THR A 481 -31.00 -18.89 -4.21
C THR A 481 -30.52 -20.13 -3.47
N GLU A 482 -30.11 -21.15 -4.20
CA GLU A 482 -29.47 -22.36 -3.69
C GLU A 482 -27.94 -22.23 -3.67
N LYS A 483 -27.26 -23.12 -2.94
CA LYS A 483 -25.79 -23.16 -2.92
C LYS A 483 -25.25 -23.38 -4.34
N ASN A 484 -24.23 -22.61 -4.72
CA ASN A 484 -23.65 -22.57 -6.08
C ASN A 484 -24.51 -21.91 -7.16
N ASP A 485 -25.68 -21.34 -6.84
CA ASP A 485 -26.38 -20.49 -7.81
C ASP A 485 -25.47 -19.35 -8.24
N ILE A 486 -25.59 -18.97 -9.51
CA ILE A 486 -24.90 -17.81 -10.06
C ILE A 486 -25.64 -16.57 -9.60
N ILE A 487 -24.91 -15.67 -8.93
CA ILE A 487 -25.40 -14.32 -8.63
C ILE A 487 -24.50 -13.28 -9.29
N PHE A 488 -24.96 -12.05 -9.39
CA PHE A 488 -24.15 -10.91 -9.81
C PHE A 488 -24.29 -9.76 -8.82
N ALA A 489 -23.19 -9.41 -8.15
CA ALA A 489 -23.12 -8.31 -7.21
C ALA A 489 -22.31 -7.16 -7.82
N ALA A 490 -22.92 -5.97 -7.92
CA ALA A 490 -22.37 -4.81 -8.59
C ALA A 490 -22.53 -3.53 -7.75
N PRO A 491 -21.65 -2.53 -7.92
CA PRO A 491 -20.50 -2.52 -8.82
C PRO A 491 -19.21 -3.12 -8.24
N ASN A 492 -19.09 -3.26 -6.91
CA ASN A 492 -17.86 -3.75 -6.28
C ASN A 492 -18.17 -4.41 -4.93
N SER A 493 -18.85 -5.55 -4.98
CA SER A 493 -19.33 -6.29 -3.80
C SER A 493 -18.91 -7.76 -3.84
N ALA A 494 -17.63 -8.00 -4.13
CA ALA A 494 -17.08 -9.34 -4.34
C ALA A 494 -17.09 -10.20 -3.05
N GLU A 495 -17.11 -9.56 -1.89
CA GLU A 495 -17.30 -10.21 -0.59
C GLU A 495 -18.58 -11.03 -0.53
N LEU A 496 -19.65 -10.61 -1.22
CA LEU A 496 -20.93 -11.30 -1.16
C LEU A 496 -20.87 -12.70 -1.77
N TYR A 497 -20.05 -12.93 -2.81
CA TYR A 497 -19.86 -14.28 -3.37
C TYR A 497 -19.24 -15.23 -2.33
N PHE A 498 -18.25 -14.74 -1.60
CA PHE A 498 -17.55 -15.51 -0.59
C PHE A 498 -18.43 -15.78 0.64
N LEU A 499 -19.01 -14.72 1.21
CA LEU A 499 -19.83 -14.82 2.43
C LEU A 499 -21.14 -15.60 2.23
N SER A 500 -21.70 -15.61 1.01
CA SER A 500 -22.92 -16.35 0.70
C SER A 500 -22.67 -17.71 0.04
N GLU A 501 -21.42 -18.10 -0.24
CA GLU A 501 -21.10 -19.32 -0.99
C GLU A 501 -21.86 -19.41 -2.33
N ARG A 502 -21.92 -18.29 -3.06
CA ARG A 502 -22.53 -18.18 -4.39
C ARG A 502 -21.47 -17.94 -5.45
N THR A 503 -21.75 -18.41 -6.66
CA THR A 503 -20.77 -18.38 -7.74
C THR A 503 -20.85 -17.06 -8.49
N ASN A 504 -19.69 -16.43 -8.71
CA ASN A 504 -19.53 -15.40 -9.73
C ASN A 504 -19.14 -16.08 -11.05
N ALA A 505 -20.05 -16.10 -12.04
CA ALA A 505 -19.77 -16.70 -13.34
C ALA A 505 -18.87 -15.83 -14.24
N PHE A 506 -18.56 -14.60 -13.82
CA PHE A 506 -17.79 -13.66 -14.60
C PHE A 506 -16.34 -13.65 -14.16
N ARG A 507 -15.45 -13.37 -15.11
CA ARG A 507 -14.05 -13.08 -14.80
C ARG A 507 -13.88 -11.81 -13.96
N LEU A 508 -14.71 -10.81 -14.21
CA LEU A 508 -14.62 -9.51 -13.55
C LEU A 508 -15.25 -9.62 -12.15
N PHE A 509 -14.56 -9.11 -11.13
CA PHE A 509 -15.13 -8.94 -9.79
C PHE A 509 -15.68 -7.51 -9.58
N ASN A 510 -15.16 -6.55 -10.34
CA ASN A 510 -15.52 -5.14 -10.25
C ASN A 510 -15.69 -4.54 -11.66
N PRO A 511 -16.89 -4.55 -12.26
CA PRO A 511 -17.15 -4.00 -13.59
C PRO A 511 -16.71 -2.54 -13.76
N THR A 512 -16.63 -1.74 -12.70
CA THR A 512 -16.26 -0.32 -12.76
C THR A 512 -14.88 -0.07 -13.35
N ILE A 513 -13.91 -0.84 -12.89
CA ILE A 513 -12.52 -0.71 -13.32
C ILE A 513 -12.22 -1.58 -14.55
N SER A 514 -13.04 -2.61 -14.76
CA SER A 514 -12.79 -3.69 -15.70
C SER A 514 -13.38 -3.46 -17.10
N ILE A 515 -14.33 -2.52 -17.22
CA ILE A 515 -15.05 -2.22 -18.45
C ILE A 515 -14.68 -0.80 -18.89
N LEU A 516 -13.83 -0.70 -19.92
CA LEU A 516 -13.18 0.54 -20.33
C LEU A 516 -13.99 1.32 -21.37
N ASN A 517 -14.78 0.64 -22.18
CA ASN A 517 -15.51 1.23 -23.30
C ASN A 517 -16.94 0.64 -23.44
N SER A 518 -17.76 1.23 -24.31
CA SER A 518 -19.16 0.81 -24.49
C SER A 518 -19.26 -0.56 -25.14
N GLY A 519 -18.38 -0.90 -26.07
CA GLY A 519 -18.35 -2.23 -26.68
C GLY A 519 -18.03 -3.34 -25.66
N GLU A 520 -17.14 -3.08 -24.70
CA GLU A 520 -16.92 -3.99 -23.58
C GLU A 520 -18.14 -4.10 -22.65
N ALA A 521 -18.88 -3.00 -22.45
CA ALA A 521 -20.11 -3.02 -21.67
C ALA A 521 -21.19 -3.86 -22.37
N ASP A 522 -21.37 -3.68 -23.67
CA ASP A 522 -22.30 -4.47 -24.49
C ASP A 522 -21.93 -5.96 -24.46
N GLY A 523 -20.64 -6.28 -24.65
CA GLY A 523 -20.15 -7.64 -24.55
C GLY A 523 -20.33 -8.25 -23.16
N PHE A 524 -20.25 -7.44 -22.10
CA PHE A 524 -20.52 -7.90 -20.73
C PHE A 524 -22.02 -8.13 -20.49
N ILE A 525 -22.90 -7.26 -21.01
CA ILE A 525 -24.37 -7.45 -20.94
C ILE A 525 -24.76 -8.79 -21.58
N GLU A 526 -24.20 -9.11 -22.74
CA GLU A 526 -24.46 -10.41 -23.40
C GLU A 526 -23.98 -11.59 -22.56
N LYS A 527 -22.81 -11.49 -21.91
CA LYS A 527 -22.33 -12.52 -20.97
C LYS A 527 -23.26 -12.68 -19.76
N VAL A 528 -23.81 -11.59 -19.23
CA VAL A 528 -24.78 -11.66 -18.12
C VAL A 528 -26.06 -12.36 -18.59
N ARG A 529 -26.55 -12.04 -19.79
CA ARG A 529 -27.71 -12.72 -20.40
C ARG A 529 -27.47 -14.20 -20.68
N GLU A 530 -26.25 -14.57 -21.06
CA GLU A 530 -25.86 -15.96 -21.29
C GLU A 530 -25.76 -16.74 -19.97
N ALA A 531 -25.08 -16.18 -18.97
CA ALA A 531 -24.91 -16.79 -17.65
C ALA A 531 -26.23 -16.89 -16.86
N LYS A 532 -27.18 -15.98 -17.16
CA LYS A 532 -28.50 -15.88 -16.53
C LYS A 532 -28.42 -15.96 -15.00
N PRO A 533 -27.75 -15.03 -14.30
CA PRO A 533 -27.68 -15.06 -12.84
C PRO A 533 -29.09 -15.14 -12.25
N VAL A 534 -29.28 -15.95 -11.21
CA VAL A 534 -30.58 -16.09 -10.54
C VAL A 534 -30.96 -14.79 -9.84
N MET A 535 -29.95 -14.15 -9.26
CA MET A 535 -30.08 -12.92 -8.48
C MET A 535 -29.05 -11.87 -8.92
N ILE A 536 -29.47 -10.61 -8.90
CA ILE A 536 -28.59 -9.44 -9.04
C ILE A 536 -28.72 -8.56 -7.80
N LEU A 537 -27.58 -8.18 -7.23
CA LEU A 537 -27.47 -7.22 -6.13
C LEU A 537 -26.81 -5.95 -6.64
N HIS A 538 -27.46 -4.81 -6.45
CA HIS A 538 -26.94 -3.51 -6.89
C HIS A 538 -26.84 -2.55 -5.71
N ASP A 539 -25.61 -2.20 -5.30
CA ASP A 539 -25.39 -1.08 -4.40
C ASP A 539 -25.58 0.24 -5.17
N THR A 540 -26.73 0.85 -4.96
CA THR A 540 -27.13 2.07 -5.68
C THR A 540 -26.42 3.32 -5.18
N SER A 541 -25.79 3.28 -4.00
CA SER A 541 -25.07 4.43 -3.43
C SER A 541 -23.56 4.40 -3.69
N SER A 542 -23.05 3.29 -4.22
CA SER A 542 -21.61 3.10 -4.41
C SER A 542 -20.98 4.20 -5.26
N VAL A 543 -19.86 4.75 -4.78
CA VAL A 543 -18.99 5.69 -5.54
C VAL A 543 -18.34 5.04 -6.77
N TYR A 544 -18.44 3.72 -6.88
CA TYR A 544 -18.01 2.97 -8.05
C TYR A 544 -19.08 2.90 -9.15
N ASN A 545 -20.29 3.44 -8.96
CA ASN A 545 -21.26 3.54 -10.04
C ASN A 545 -20.80 4.56 -11.10
N THR A 546 -20.27 4.06 -12.22
CA THR A 546 -19.93 4.85 -13.40
C THR A 546 -21.09 4.90 -14.39
N ILE A 547 -20.99 5.77 -15.40
CA ILE A 547 -21.95 5.79 -16.52
C ILE A 547 -22.08 4.40 -17.15
N ARG A 548 -20.97 3.65 -17.27
CA ARG A 548 -20.96 2.31 -17.87
C ARG A 548 -21.63 1.27 -16.99
N THR A 549 -21.34 1.26 -15.69
CA THR A 549 -21.99 0.30 -14.78
C THR A 549 -23.48 0.60 -14.66
N LEU A 550 -23.88 1.87 -14.60
CA LEU A 550 -25.29 2.27 -14.62
C LEU A 550 -25.99 1.83 -15.90
N TYR A 551 -25.34 1.96 -17.07
CA TYR A 551 -25.86 1.46 -18.34
C TYR A 551 -26.06 -0.08 -18.34
N ILE A 552 -25.09 -0.82 -17.82
CA ILE A 552 -25.19 -2.28 -17.67
C ILE A 552 -26.37 -2.64 -16.77
N MET A 553 -26.49 -1.97 -15.61
CA MET A 553 -27.57 -2.23 -14.67
C MET A 553 -28.94 -1.89 -15.27
N ASP A 554 -29.10 -0.72 -15.91
CA ASP A 554 -30.36 -0.35 -16.59
C ASP A 554 -30.77 -1.37 -17.65
N THR A 555 -29.80 -1.93 -18.38
CA THR A 555 -30.07 -2.87 -19.47
C THR A 555 -30.40 -4.26 -18.95
N VAL A 556 -29.62 -4.78 -18.01
CA VAL A 556 -29.78 -6.15 -17.49
C VAL A 556 -31.01 -6.25 -16.59
N LEU A 557 -31.30 -5.24 -15.76
CA LEU A 557 -32.38 -5.29 -14.80
C LEU A 557 -33.78 -5.33 -15.43
N LYS A 558 -33.91 -5.10 -16.74
CA LYS A 558 -35.18 -5.28 -17.49
C LYS A 558 -35.70 -6.73 -17.43
N ASP A 559 -34.81 -7.69 -17.28
CA ASP A 559 -35.14 -9.12 -17.20
C ASP A 559 -35.35 -9.60 -15.74
N TYR A 560 -35.36 -8.67 -14.78
CA TYR A 560 -35.41 -8.95 -13.36
C TYR A 560 -36.49 -8.13 -12.64
N THR A 561 -37.01 -8.66 -11.53
CA THR A 561 -37.94 -7.97 -10.65
C THR A 561 -37.27 -7.72 -9.30
N GLN A 562 -37.38 -6.50 -8.77
CA GLN A 562 -36.89 -6.20 -7.43
C GLN A 562 -37.74 -6.94 -6.39
N VAL A 563 -37.11 -7.72 -5.52
CA VAL A 563 -37.79 -8.52 -4.48
C VAL A 563 -37.47 -8.09 -3.06
N ASP A 564 -36.39 -7.34 -2.87
CA ASP A 564 -35.94 -6.89 -1.57
C ASP A 564 -35.10 -5.60 -1.69
N ALA A 565 -34.85 -4.96 -0.54
CA ALA A 565 -33.92 -3.85 -0.41
C ALA A 565 -33.29 -3.87 0.98
N VAL A 566 -31.95 -3.88 1.03
CA VAL A 566 -31.19 -3.87 2.27
C VAL A 566 -30.28 -2.65 2.26
N ASP A 567 -30.67 -1.61 3.00
CA ASP A 567 -29.98 -0.33 3.02
C ASP A 567 -29.82 0.27 1.60
N THR A 568 -28.58 0.38 1.09
CA THR A 568 -28.31 0.94 -0.25
C THR A 568 -28.37 -0.11 -1.37
N TYR A 569 -28.51 -1.39 -1.01
CA TYR A 569 -28.59 -2.51 -1.93
C TYR A 569 -30.02 -2.77 -2.37
N LYS A 570 -30.23 -2.85 -3.68
CA LYS A 570 -31.45 -3.37 -4.29
C LYS A 570 -31.21 -4.81 -4.74
N VAL A 571 -32.13 -5.70 -4.39
CA VAL A 571 -32.04 -7.15 -4.70
C VAL A 571 -33.08 -7.51 -5.75
N TYR A 572 -32.62 -8.11 -6.84
CA TYR A 572 -33.43 -8.42 -8.01
C TYR A 572 -33.38 -9.92 -8.32
N LEU A 573 -34.53 -10.52 -8.63
CA LEU A 573 -34.63 -11.90 -9.10
C LEU A 573 -35.00 -11.95 -10.57
N ARG A 574 -34.42 -12.92 -11.27
CA ARG A 574 -34.69 -13.15 -12.68
C ARG A 574 -36.17 -13.48 -12.88
N ASN A 575 -36.82 -12.82 -13.84
CA ASN A 575 -38.20 -13.10 -14.18
C ASN A 575 -38.31 -14.57 -14.65
N LYS A 576 -39.33 -15.30 -14.16
CA LYS A 576 -39.63 -16.63 -14.70
C LYS A 576 -40.05 -16.42 -16.16
N GLN A 577 -39.28 -16.97 -17.10
CA GLN A 577 -39.69 -17.00 -18.51
C GLN A 577 -40.98 -17.82 -18.56
N GLY A 578 -42.09 -17.13 -18.87
CA GLY A 578 -43.42 -17.73 -19.00
C GLY A 578 -43.56 -18.60 -20.23
#